data_AF-A0A1E3H5J5-F1
#
_entry.id   AF-A0A1E3H5J5-F1
#
_cell.length_a   1.000
_cell.length_b   1.000
_cell.length_c   1.000
_cell.angle_alpha   90.00
_cell.angle_beta   90.00
_cell.angle_gamma   90.00
#
_symmetry.space_group_name_H-M   'P 1'
#
loop_
_entity.id
_entity.type
_entity.pdbx_description
1 polymer ?
#
loop_
_entity_poly.entity_id
_entity_poly.type
_entity_poly.pdbx_seq_one_letter_code
_entity_poly.pdbx_strand_id
1 'polypeptide(L)'
;MPDKLGGVIAMFASIAVLVFLPWLDTSKVRSATYRPLYKIFFWIFAAVAVTLGWLGSRPAEGGYVVASQLLTAYYFIHFLVILPVLGFVETPKPLPLSIADDVLAKQKKTGMQVGVAPAGSHG
;
A
#
# COMPACT_ATOMS: atom_id res chain seq x y z
N MET A 1 23.15 2.75 23.92
CA MET A 1 23.21 1.27 23.87
C MET A 1 21.94 0.80 23.19
N PRO A 2 21.98 0.04 22.09
CA PRO A 2 20.78 -0.64 21.61
C PRO A 2 20.52 -1.80 22.56
N ASP A 3 19.43 -1.73 23.32
CA ASP A 3 19.11 -2.72 24.35
C ASP A 3 18.71 -4.02 23.65
N LYS A 4 19.35 -5.14 24.00
CA LYS A 4 19.02 -6.46 23.43
C LYS A 4 17.52 -6.78 23.50
N LEU A 5 16.84 -6.25 24.52
CA LEU A 5 15.39 -6.36 24.70
C LEU A 5 14.59 -5.57 23.65
N GLY A 6 15.02 -4.34 23.33
CA GLY A 6 14.31 -3.44 22.42
C GLY A 6 14.25 -4.00 20.99
N GLY A 7 15.32 -4.65 20.53
CA GLY A 7 15.34 -5.33 19.23
C GLY A 7 14.35 -6.49 19.15
N VAL A 8 14.26 -7.30 20.20
CA VAL A 8 13.31 -8.44 20.26
C VAL A 8 11.87 -7.93 20.28
N ILE A 9 11.59 -6.90 21.09
CA ILE A 9 10.27 -6.26 21.12
C ILE A 9 9.91 -5.72 19.74
N ALA A 10 10.84 -5.05 19.05
CA ALA A 10 10.62 -4.54 17.70
C ALA A 10 10.31 -5.66 16.68
N MET A 11 10.97 -6.82 16.76
CA MET A 11 10.65 -7.97 15.90
C MET A 11 9.23 -8.51 16.11
N PHE A 12 8.82 -8.70 17.37
CA PHE A 12 7.47 -9.16 17.64
C PHE A 12 6.43 -8.09 17.28
N ALA A 13 6.73 -6.83 17.57
CA ALA A 13 5.87 -5.71 17.22
C ALA A 13 5.69 -5.55 15.70
N SER A 14 6.73 -5.82 14.89
CA SER A 14 6.60 -5.75 13.42
C SER A 14 5.67 -6.81 12.85
N ILE A 15 5.59 -7.98 13.47
CA ILE A 15 4.63 -9.02 13.07
C ILE A 15 3.24 -8.66 13.60
N ALA A 16 3.14 -8.25 14.87
CA ALA A 16 1.87 -7.90 15.50
C ALA A 16 1.17 -6.75 14.78
N VAL A 17 1.89 -5.71 14.32
CA VAL A 17 1.28 -4.56 13.63
C VAL A 17 0.56 -4.96 12.34
N LEU A 18 1.02 -6.01 11.65
CA LEU A 18 0.36 -6.55 10.45
C LEU A 18 -0.98 -7.23 10.79
N VAL A 19 -1.10 -7.83 11.98
CA VAL A 19 -2.37 -8.41 12.45
C VAL A 19 -3.37 -7.30 12.76
N PHE A 20 -2.90 -6.17 13.30
CA PHE A 20 -3.76 -5.02 13.57
C PHE A 20 -4.10 -4.20 12.32
N LEU A 21 -3.49 -4.48 11.18
CA LEU A 21 -3.70 -3.74 9.93
C LEU A 21 -5.18 -3.51 9.55
N PRO A 22 -6.11 -4.47 9.71
CA PRO A 22 -7.54 -4.25 9.41
C PRO A 22 -8.20 -3.15 10.26
N TRP A 23 -7.66 -2.86 11.44
CA TRP A 23 -8.14 -1.79 12.32
C TRP A 23 -7.40 -0.47 12.10
N LEU A 24 -6.15 -0.51 11.62
CA LEU A 24 -5.37 0.70 11.34
C LEU A 24 -5.66 1.31 9.97
N ASP A 25 -6.08 0.53 8.98
CA ASP A 25 -6.61 1.08 7.73
C ASP A 25 -8.09 1.45 7.90
N THR A 26 -8.33 2.69 8.33
CA THR A 26 -9.67 3.23 8.61
C THR A 26 -10.47 3.58 7.34
N SER A 27 -9.91 3.37 6.15
CA SER A 27 -10.56 3.74 4.90
C SER A 27 -11.72 2.82 4.54
N LYS A 28 -12.87 3.42 4.20
CA LYS A 28 -14.05 2.71 3.68
C LYS A 28 -13.82 2.10 2.29
N VAL A 29 -12.84 2.60 1.54
CA VAL A 29 -12.53 2.11 0.19
C VAL A 29 -11.41 1.08 0.26
N ARG A 30 -11.76 -0.18 -0.03
CA ARG A 30 -10.86 -1.35 0.00
C ARG A 30 -9.81 -1.34 -1.11
N SER A 31 -10.05 -0.64 -2.21
CA SER A 31 -9.16 -0.62 -3.37
C SER A 31 -8.22 0.58 -3.36
N ALA A 32 -6.93 0.30 -3.30
CA ALA A 32 -5.85 1.29 -3.39
C ALA A 32 -5.84 2.05 -4.73
N THR A 33 -6.48 1.53 -5.78
CA THR A 33 -6.57 2.18 -7.09
C THR A 33 -7.35 3.50 -7.03
N TYR A 34 -8.33 3.58 -6.13
CA TYR A 34 -9.18 4.75 -5.95
C TYR A 34 -8.67 5.70 -4.86
N ARG A 35 -7.53 5.36 -4.24
CA ARG A 35 -6.85 6.12 -3.18
C ARG A 35 -5.46 6.60 -3.65
N PRO A 36 -5.37 7.74 -4.36
CA PRO A 36 -4.13 8.20 -4.97
C PRO A 36 -3.02 8.51 -3.96
N LEU A 37 -3.38 9.01 -2.78
CA LEU A 37 -2.43 9.36 -1.73
C LEU A 37 -1.94 8.10 -1.02
N TYR A 38 -2.84 7.14 -0.74
CA TYR A 38 -2.46 5.80 -0.27
C TYR A 38 -1.46 5.10 -1.18
N LYS A 39 -1.67 5.18 -2.50
CA LYS A 39 -0.75 4.58 -3.46
C LYS A 39 0.68 5.13 -3.32
N ILE A 40 0.85 6.44 -3.13
CA ILE A 40 2.17 7.07 -2.96
C ILE A 40 2.82 6.56 -1.67
N PHE A 41 2.13 6.65 -0.54
CA PHE A 41 2.65 6.21 0.76
C PHE A 41 2.97 4.71 0.79
N PHE A 42 2.17 3.88 0.11
CA PHE A 42 2.43 2.46 -0.05
C PHE A 42 3.74 2.19 -0.82
N TRP A 43 4.00 2.90 -1.92
CA TRP A 43 5.25 2.74 -2.68
C TRP A 43 6.47 3.23 -1.89
N ILE A 44 6.34 4.31 -1.11
CA ILE A 44 7.41 4.74 -0.19
C ILE A 44 7.65 3.64 0.85
N PHE A 45 6.60 3.08 1.46
CA PHE A 45 6.72 1.98 2.41
C PHE A 45 7.40 0.75 1.79
N ALA A 46 7.03 0.37 0.56
CA ALA A 46 7.66 -0.74 -0.15
C ALA A 46 9.17 -0.48 -0.37
N ALA A 47 9.54 0.73 -0.76
CA ALA A 47 10.96 1.12 -0.91
C ALA A 47 11.71 1.05 0.44
N VAL A 48 11.08 1.48 1.54
CA VAL A 48 11.65 1.37 2.89
C VAL A 48 11.82 -0.09 3.30
N ALA A 49 10.83 -0.95 3.07
CA ALA A 49 10.90 -2.37 3.39
C ALA A 49 12.03 -3.08 2.64
N VAL A 50 12.18 -2.81 1.33
CA VAL A 50 13.28 -3.35 0.52
C VAL A 50 14.64 -2.82 1.01
N THR A 51 14.71 -1.54 1.35
CA THR A 51 15.95 -0.92 1.84
C THR A 51 16.34 -1.48 3.21
N LEU A 52 15.39 -1.70 4.12
CA LEU A 52 15.61 -2.37 5.40
C LEU A 52 16.06 -3.81 5.21
N GLY A 53 15.45 -4.55 4.29
CA GLY A 53 15.87 -5.91 3.96
C GLY A 53 17.31 -5.95 3.45
N TRP A 54 17.68 -5.01 2.58
CA TRP A 54 19.06 -4.88 2.11
C TRP A 54 20.01 -4.49 3.25
N LEU A 55 19.61 -3.55 4.10
CA LEU A 55 20.42 -3.06 5.22
C LEU A 55 20.62 -4.13 6.29
N GLY A 56 19.67 -5.06 6.45
CA GLY A 56 19.79 -6.23 7.32
C GLY A 56 20.89 -7.21 6.90
N SER A 57 21.35 -7.16 5.63
CA SER A 57 22.49 -7.95 5.14
C SER A 57 23.84 -7.24 5.29
N ARG A 58 23.84 -5.97 5.72
CA ARG A 58 25.06 -5.16 5.87
C ARG A 58 25.64 -5.28 7.28
N PRO A 59 26.96 -5.10 7.45
CA PRO A 59 27.56 -5.05 8.77
C PRO A 59 26.94 -3.91 9.59
N ALA A 60 26.66 -4.18 10.86
CA ALA A 60 26.03 -3.25 11.80
C ALA A 60 27.03 -2.19 12.30
N GLU A 61 27.66 -1.49 11.37
CA GLU A 61 28.75 -0.55 11.64
C GLU A 61 28.53 0.77 10.90
N GLY A 62 29.02 1.86 11.50
CA GLY A 62 28.96 3.19 10.92
C GLY A 62 27.53 3.69 10.65
N GLY A 63 27.33 4.36 9.51
CA GLY A 63 26.07 5.01 9.14
C GLY A 63 24.89 4.06 8.90
N TYR A 64 25.14 2.77 8.68
CA TYR A 64 24.08 1.78 8.44
C TYR A 64 23.20 1.54 9.67
N VAL A 65 23.76 1.67 10.87
CA VAL A 65 23.00 1.55 12.13
C VAL A 65 21.99 2.69 12.26
N VAL A 66 22.42 3.92 12.01
CA VAL A 66 21.52 5.09 12.09
C VAL A 66 20.44 5.02 11.00
N ALA A 67 20.82 4.65 9.78
CA ALA A 67 19.87 4.48 8.67
C ALA A 67 18.81 3.40 8.97
N SER A 68 19.23 2.25 9.52
CA SER A 68 18.30 1.15 9.85
C SER A 68 17.35 1.52 10.99
N GLN A 69 17.83 2.26 11.98
CA GLN A 69 16.99 2.79 13.06
C GLN A 69 15.94 3.77 12.54
N LEU A 70 16.34 4.74 11.71
CA LEU A 70 15.40 5.71 11.11
C LEU A 70 14.37 5.04 10.22
N LEU A 71 14.78 4.08 9.39
CA LEU A 71 13.86 3.33 8.52
C LEU A 71 12.92 2.43 9.32
N THR A 72 13.41 1.81 10.40
CA THR A 72 12.57 1.01 11.31
C THR A 72 11.56 1.91 12.04
N ALA A 73 11.96 3.10 12.47
CA ALA A 73 11.03 4.08 13.03
C ALA A 73 9.96 4.48 12.00
N TYR A 74 10.35 4.75 10.75
CA TYR A 74 9.40 5.02 9.67
C TYR A 74 8.44 3.85 9.44
N TYR A 75 8.92 2.60 9.48
CA TYR A 75 8.07 1.40 9.33
C TYR A 75 6.92 1.41 10.36
N PHE A 76 7.23 1.64 11.64
CA PHE A 76 6.19 1.71 12.68
C PHE A 76 5.29 2.93 12.54
N ILE A 77 5.86 4.11 12.26
CA ILE A 77 5.08 5.35 12.04
C ILE A 77 4.10 5.18 10.86
N HIS A 78 4.53 4.49 9.80
CA HIS A 78 3.70 4.24 8.64
C HIS A 78 2.42 3.51 9.02
N PHE A 79 2.53 2.39 9.74
CA PHE A 79 1.36 1.65 10.19
C PHE A 79 0.57 2.38 11.26
N LEU A 80 1.22 2.84 12.34
CA LEU A 80 0.54 3.37 13.53
C LEU A 80 -0.06 4.77 13.35
N VAL A 81 0.51 5.59 12.45
CA VAL A 81 0.13 7.01 12.31
C VAL A 81 -0.32 7.30 10.89
N ILE A 82 0.49 6.97 9.88
CA ILE A 82 0.18 7.37 8.49
C ILE A 82 -1.10 6.69 8.01
N LEU A 83 -1.26 5.38 8.21
CA LEU A 83 -2.47 4.67 7.76
C LEU A 83 -3.76 5.21 8.40
N PRO A 84 -3.88 5.38 9.74
CA PRO A 84 -5.07 5.97 10.34
C PRO A 84 -5.35 7.39 9.84
N VAL A 85 -4.32 8.26 9.83
CA VAL A 85 -4.46 9.66 9.39
C VAL A 85 -4.90 9.72 7.92
N LEU A 86 -4.33 8.86 7.08
CA LEU A 86 -4.63 8.84 5.66
C LEU A 86 -6.05 8.35 5.38
N GLY A 87 -6.60 7.45 6.19
CA GLY A 87 -8.01 7.06 6.11
C GLY A 87 -8.98 8.20 6.46
N PHE A 88 -8.56 9.17 7.29
CA PHE A 88 -9.37 10.36 7.61
C PHE A 88 -9.21 11.51 6.61
N VAL A 89 -7.99 11.74 6.11
CA VAL A 89 -7.66 12.90 5.26
C VAL A 89 -7.92 12.64 3.79
N GLU A 90 -7.78 11.41 3.32
CA GLU A 90 -7.91 11.11 1.90
C GLU A 90 -9.37 11.07 1.45
N THR A 91 -9.68 11.81 0.40
CA THR A 91 -10.97 11.73 -0.31
C THR A 91 -10.87 10.69 -1.43
N PRO A 92 -11.49 9.49 -1.30
CA PRO A 92 -11.40 8.46 -2.31
C PRO A 92 -12.12 8.87 -3.59
N LYS A 93 -11.61 8.43 -4.74
CA LYS A 93 -12.30 8.58 -6.03
C LYS A 93 -13.60 7.76 -6.02
N PRO A 94 -14.65 8.21 -6.74
CA PRO A 94 -15.90 7.47 -6.81
C PRO A 94 -15.65 6.07 -7.34
N LEU A 95 -16.21 5.09 -6.64
CA LEU A 95 -16.19 3.71 -7.07
C LEU A 95 -17.21 3.52 -8.20
N PRO A 96 -16.87 2.73 -9.22
CA PRO A 96 -17.80 2.31 -10.26
C PRO A 96 -18.93 1.47 -9.64
N LEU A 97 -20.16 1.65 -10.13
CA LEU A 97 -21.34 0.96 -9.60
C LEU A 97 -21.36 -0.52 -10.02
N SER A 98 -20.70 -0.86 -11.12
CA SER A 98 -20.57 -2.22 -11.65
C SER A 98 -19.23 -2.46 -12.34
N ILE A 99 -18.76 -3.71 -12.32
CA ILE A 99 -17.58 -4.16 -13.07
C ILE A 99 -17.80 -3.96 -14.59
N ALA A 100 -19.04 -4.07 -15.06
CA ALA A 100 -19.38 -3.83 -16.46
C ALA A 100 -19.06 -2.38 -16.87
N ASP A 101 -19.39 -1.42 -16.00
CA ASP A 101 -19.11 0.01 -16.26
C ASP A 101 -17.61 0.27 -16.31
N ASP A 102 -16.82 -0.38 -15.44
CA ASP A 102 -15.35 -0.31 -15.46
C ASP A 102 -14.75 -0.85 -16.75
N VAL A 103 -15.19 -2.03 -17.18
CA VAL A 103 -14.68 -2.67 -18.40
C VAL A 103 -15.05 -1.85 -19.63
N LEU A 104 -16.31 -1.40 -19.73
CA LEU A 104 -16.78 -0.55 -20.83
C LEU A 104 -16.06 0.80 -20.86
N ALA A 105 -15.85 1.44 -19.71
CA ALA A 105 -15.08 2.68 -19.61
C ALA A 105 -13.61 2.50 -20.02
N LYS A 106 -12.99 1.38 -19.62
CA LYS A 106 -11.62 1.02 -20.01
C LYS A 106 -11.51 0.73 -21.51
N GLN A 107 -12.49 0.04 -22.10
CA GLN A 107 -12.51 -0.25 -23.54
C GLN A 107 -12.72 1.02 -24.38
N LYS A 108 -13.63 1.91 -23.97
CA LYS A 108 -13.84 3.23 -24.59
C LYS A 108 -12.57 4.08 -24.58
N LYS A 109 -11.81 4.06 -23.48
CA LYS A 109 -10.50 4.75 -23.38
C LYS A 109 -9.40 4.14 -24.25
N THR A 110 -9.46 2.83 -24.52
CA THR A 110 -8.42 2.10 -25.25
C THR A 110 -8.70 2.06 -26.76
N GLY A 111 -9.83 2.61 -27.22
CA GLY A 111 -10.21 2.60 -28.64
C GLY A 111 -10.51 1.22 -29.20
N MET A 112 -10.67 0.20 -28.34
CA MET A 112 -11.00 -1.16 -28.74
C MET A 112 -12.48 -1.18 -29.16
N GLN A 113 -12.74 -0.94 -30.44
CA GLN A 113 -14.07 -1.12 -31.01
C GLN A 113 -14.42 -2.61 -30.89
N VAL A 114 -15.37 -2.93 -30.02
CA VAL A 114 -16.03 -4.23 -30.08
C VAL A 114 -16.81 -4.20 -31.38
N GLY A 115 -16.31 -4.94 -32.38
CA GLY A 115 -17.08 -5.24 -33.57
C GLY A 115 -18.36 -5.92 -33.12
N VAL A 116 -19.46 -5.17 -33.11
CA VAL A 116 -20.80 -5.74 -33.01
C VAL A 116 -20.98 -6.52 -34.31
N ALA A 117 -20.84 -7.85 -34.22
CA ALA A 117 -21.23 -8.72 -35.32
C ALA A 117 -22.69 -8.41 -35.67
N PRO A 118 -23.03 -8.10 -36.93
CA PRO A 118 -24.40 -7.84 -37.30
C PRO A 118 -25.20 -9.12 -37.06
N ALA A 119 -26.26 -9.02 -36.27
CA ALA A 119 -27.28 -10.05 -36.17
C ALA A 119 -27.93 -10.19 -37.56
N GLY A 120 -27.37 -11.07 -38.37
CA GLY A 120 -27.88 -11.46 -39.68
C GLY A 120 -29.12 -12.32 -39.51
N SER A 121 -30.22 -11.78 -40.01
CA SER A 121 -31.53 -12.37 -40.21
C SER A 121 -31.48 -13.76 -40.85
N HIS A 122 -32.18 -14.73 -40.24
CA HIS A 122 -32.77 -15.85 -40.96
C HIS A 122 -34.27 -15.84 -40.69
N GLY A 123 -35.00 -15.32 -41.69
CA GLY A 123 -36.38 -15.72 -41.95
C GLY A 123 -36.41 -16.96 -42.83
#